data_AF-A0A917FFD3-F1
#
_entry.id   AF-A0A917FFD3-F1
#
_cell.length_a   1.000
_cell.length_b   1.000
_cell.length_c   1.000
_cell.angle_alpha   90.00
_cell.angle_beta   90.00
_cell.angle_gamma   90.00
#
_symmetry.space_group_name_H-M   'P 1'
#
loop_
_entity.id
_entity.type
_entity.pdbx_description
1 polymer ?
#
loop_
_entity_poly.entity_id
_entity_poly.type
_entity_poly.pdbx_seq_one_letter_code
_entity_poly.pdbx_strand_id
1 'polypeptide(L)'
;MRAVLETVFTSVLQFLANEKYISLEHYFVDGTKIEANANRYTFVWGKAVSKHKTKLQGNIHALFADIEATEKQEEQEHHCQDLSELGESAEISSEKLEQMTQTLESQLLDKPKDKPLKKAVQRLRKDLLPRLLKYEQYQMLLGDRNSFSKTDPDGTFMRMKEDHMRNGQLKPGYNVQIGTENQFILAYSLHPRPTDTRCLQPHMERQGRSWGNFLGWWLRMQAMAVKRTMPIWKTNT
;
A
#
# COMPACT_ATOMS: atom_id res chain seq x y z
N MET A 1 19.26 8.25 6.29
CA MET A 1 18.69 9.57 6.64
C MET A 1 17.54 9.46 7.64
N ARG A 2 16.49 8.67 7.38
CA ARG A 2 15.34 8.53 8.30
C ARG A 2 15.70 8.10 9.73
N ALA A 3 16.51 7.05 9.88
CA ALA A 3 16.94 6.59 11.21
C ALA A 3 17.68 7.69 12.00
N VAL A 4 18.56 8.45 11.32
CA VAL A 4 19.29 9.56 11.94
C VAL A 4 18.35 10.66 12.41
N LEU A 5 17.34 11.02 11.61
CA LEU A 5 16.33 12.01 12.00
C LEU A 5 15.50 11.54 13.19
N GLU A 6 15.10 10.26 13.22
CA GLU A 6 14.37 9.68 14.35
C GLU A 6 15.23 9.70 15.63
N THR A 7 16.54 9.42 15.54
CA THR A 7 17.49 9.55 16.65
C THR A 7 17.62 10.99 17.14
N VAL A 8 17.84 11.95 16.24
CA VAL A 8 17.95 13.38 16.62
C VAL A 8 16.66 13.86 17.28
N PHE A 9 15.51 13.53 16.70
CA PHE A 9 14.20 13.92 17.25
C PHE A 9 13.99 13.35 18.65
N THR A 10 14.28 12.07 18.87
CA THR A 10 14.16 11.44 20.21
C THR A 10 15.14 12.04 21.22
N SER A 11 16.36 12.39 20.83
CA SER A 11 17.31 13.10 21.71
C SER A 11 16.82 14.48 22.12
N VAL A 12 16.19 15.24 21.21
CA VAL A 12 15.59 16.55 21.55
C VAL A 12 14.43 16.39 22.53
N LEU A 13 13.57 15.39 22.34
CA LEU A 13 12.48 15.12 23.30
C LEU A 13 13.01 14.74 24.69
N GLN A 14 14.09 13.95 24.76
CA GLN A 14 14.77 13.62 26.02
C GLN A 14 15.27 14.87 26.73
N PHE A 15 15.90 15.78 25.99
CA PHE A 15 16.36 17.05 26.53
C PHE A 15 15.19 17.88 27.09
N LEU A 16 14.10 18.03 26.34
CA LEU A 16 12.93 18.78 26.77
C LEU A 16 12.29 18.21 28.04
N ALA A 17 12.24 16.87 28.15
CA ALA A 17 11.71 16.21 29.35
C ALA A 17 12.63 16.37 30.57
N ASN A 18 13.95 16.32 30.37
CA ASN A 18 14.93 16.49 31.45
C ASN A 18 14.89 17.92 32.01
N GLU A 19 14.77 18.91 31.14
CA GLU A 19 14.61 20.32 31.51
C GLU A 19 13.18 20.68 31.96
N LYS A 20 12.28 19.68 32.03
CA LYS A 20 10.88 19.82 32.49
C LYS A 20 10.02 20.77 31.65
N TYR A 21 10.36 20.97 30.37
CA TYR A 21 9.51 21.70 29.43
C TYR A 21 8.26 20.90 29.04
N ILE A 22 8.33 19.57 29.13
CA ILE A 22 7.24 18.63 28.82
C ILE A 22 7.08 17.63 29.97
N SER A 23 5.85 17.28 30.34
CA SER A 23 5.54 16.28 31.37
C SER A 23 5.02 14.97 30.79
N LEU A 24 4.57 14.96 29.53
CA LEU A 24 3.87 13.87 28.86
C LEU A 24 2.55 13.43 29.52
N GLU A 25 2.01 14.23 30.45
CA GLU A 25 0.71 13.98 31.06
C GLU A 25 -0.44 14.42 30.14
N HIS A 26 -0.22 15.50 29.40
CA HIS A 26 -1.19 16.06 28.46
C HIS A 26 -0.66 15.90 27.04
N TYR A 27 -1.46 15.28 26.17
CA TYR A 27 -1.08 15.05 24.79
C TYR A 27 -2.20 15.47 23.86
N PHE A 28 -1.98 16.56 23.11
CA PHE A 28 -2.93 17.10 22.17
C PHE A 28 -2.61 16.63 20.76
N VAL A 29 -3.60 16.08 20.06
CA VAL A 29 -3.46 15.63 18.67
C VAL A 29 -4.27 16.52 17.75
N ASP A 30 -3.64 16.99 16.68
CA ASP A 30 -4.33 17.62 15.57
C ASP A 30 -3.93 16.99 14.21
N GLY A 31 -4.89 16.98 13.29
CA GLY A 31 -4.77 16.40 11.96
C GLY A 31 -4.69 17.48 10.89
N THR A 32 -3.65 17.41 10.04
CA THR A 32 -3.52 18.27 8.87
C THR A 32 -3.30 17.46 7.60
N LYS A 33 -3.70 18.02 6.46
CA LYS A 33 -3.52 17.39 5.15
C LYS A 33 -2.45 18.16 4.38
N ILE A 34 -1.43 17.45 3.91
CA ILE A 34 -0.33 18.01 3.13
C ILE A 34 -0.42 17.46 1.71
N GLU A 35 -0.37 18.35 0.72
CA GLU A 35 -0.37 17.94 -0.70
C GLU A 35 0.95 17.21 -1.01
N ALA A 36 0.84 16.07 -1.68
CA ALA A 36 2.01 15.31 -2.11
C ALA A 36 2.68 16.02 -3.29
N ASN A 37 4.01 15.89 -3.43
CA ASN A 37 4.71 16.31 -4.63
C ASN A 37 4.47 15.31 -5.77
N ALA A 38 3.25 15.32 -6.28
CA ALA A 38 2.78 14.34 -7.23
C ALA A 38 1.91 15.00 -8.31
N ASN A 39 1.87 14.39 -9.49
CA ASN A 39 1.05 14.90 -10.57
C ASN A 39 -0.44 14.80 -10.22
N ARG A 40 -1.12 15.96 -10.23
CA ARG A 40 -2.54 16.14 -9.87
C ARG A 40 -3.53 15.40 -10.79
N TYR A 41 -3.09 14.97 -11.97
CA TYR A 41 -3.94 14.34 -12.98
C TYR A 41 -3.74 12.82 -13.10
N THR A 42 -2.77 12.24 -12.40
CA THR A 42 -2.43 10.82 -12.54
C THR A 42 -2.93 9.98 -11.38
N PHE A 43 -4.23 9.68 -11.38
CA PHE A 43 -4.88 8.86 -10.34
C PHE A 43 -5.07 7.40 -10.77
N VAL A 44 -5.02 6.51 -9.77
CA VAL A 44 -5.48 5.13 -9.87
C VAL A 44 -6.52 4.89 -8.78
N TRP A 45 -7.71 4.41 -9.17
CA TRP A 45 -8.83 4.12 -8.27
C TRP A 45 -9.01 2.62 -8.09
N GLY A 46 -9.04 2.13 -6.86
CA GLY A 46 -9.14 0.70 -6.59
C GLY A 46 -10.39 0.04 -7.18
N LYS A 47 -11.55 0.70 -7.09
CA LYS A 47 -12.79 0.23 -7.73
C LYS A 47 -12.66 0.11 -9.25
N ALA A 48 -11.99 1.06 -9.90
CA ALA A 48 -11.78 1.02 -11.34
C ALA A 48 -10.81 -0.10 -11.72
N VAL A 49 -9.72 -0.28 -10.96
CA VAL A 49 -8.78 -1.38 -11.15
C VAL A 49 -9.48 -2.73 -11.02
N SER A 50 -10.26 -2.94 -9.96
CA SER A 50 -11.04 -4.17 -9.77
C SER A 50 -12.00 -4.43 -10.93
N LYS A 51 -12.82 -3.44 -11.31
CA LYS A 51 -13.74 -3.57 -12.45
C LYS A 51 -13.03 -3.92 -13.76
N HIS A 52 -11.89 -3.28 -14.02
CA HIS A 52 -11.11 -3.55 -15.24
C HIS A 52 -10.40 -4.90 -15.21
N LYS A 53 -9.94 -5.36 -14.03
CA LYS A 53 -9.39 -6.71 -13.86
C LYS A 53 -10.45 -7.78 -14.12
N THR A 54 -11.65 -7.66 -13.54
CA THR A 54 -12.76 -8.60 -13.80
C THR A 54 -13.15 -8.61 -15.27
N LYS A 55 -13.24 -7.45 -15.92
CA LYS A 55 -13.52 -7.37 -17.37
C LYS A 55 -12.41 -8.04 -18.19
N LEU A 56 -11.14 -7.87 -17.78
CA LEU A 56 -10.01 -8.50 -18.46
C LEU A 56 -10.05 -10.03 -18.31
N GLN A 57 -10.35 -10.54 -17.12
CA GLN A 57 -10.55 -11.97 -16.89
C GLN A 57 -11.68 -12.51 -17.76
N GLY A 58 -12.82 -11.81 -17.85
CA GLY A 58 -13.90 -12.20 -18.77
C GLY A 58 -13.45 -12.28 -20.24
N ASN A 59 -12.62 -11.34 -20.69
CA ASN A 59 -12.05 -11.38 -22.04
C ASN A 59 -11.08 -12.56 -22.24
N ILE A 60 -10.34 -12.94 -21.21
CA ILE A 60 -9.43 -14.10 -21.24
C ILE A 60 -10.24 -15.39 -21.34
N HIS A 61 -11.28 -15.55 -20.51
CA HIS A 61 -12.18 -16.71 -20.59
C HIS A 61 -12.88 -16.81 -21.95
N ALA A 62 -13.35 -15.69 -22.50
CA ALA A 62 -13.93 -15.68 -23.84
C ALA A 62 -12.92 -16.11 -24.91
N LEU A 63 -11.66 -15.65 -24.81
CA LEU A 63 -10.62 -16.05 -25.75
C LEU A 63 -10.36 -17.56 -25.69
N PHE A 64 -10.30 -18.16 -24.50
CA PHE A 64 -10.12 -19.61 -24.36
C PHE A 64 -11.33 -20.40 -24.87
N ALA A 65 -12.55 -19.94 -24.58
CA ALA A 65 -13.75 -20.56 -25.13
C ALA A 65 -13.79 -20.53 -26.68
N ASP A 66 -13.32 -19.43 -27.29
CA ASP A 66 -13.20 -19.32 -28.75
C ASP A 66 -12.16 -20.31 -29.31
N ILE A 67 -11.04 -20.53 -28.60
CA ILE A 67 -10.01 -21.52 -28.98
C ILE A 67 -10.60 -22.93 -28.91
N GLU A 68 -11.21 -23.31 -27.78
CA GLU A 68 -11.84 -24.62 -27.60
C GLU A 68 -12.95 -24.89 -28.64
N ALA A 69 -13.75 -23.88 -28.98
CA ALA A 69 -14.79 -24.02 -30.00
C ALA A 69 -14.19 -24.24 -31.40
N THR A 70 -13.06 -23.58 -31.71
CA THR A 70 -12.35 -23.77 -32.97
C THR A 70 -11.75 -25.17 -33.05
N GLU A 71 -11.11 -25.64 -31.98
CA GLU A 71 -10.55 -26.99 -31.91
C GLU A 71 -11.62 -28.08 -32.02
N LYS A 72 -12.77 -27.94 -31.35
CA LYS A 72 -13.89 -28.90 -31.49
C LYS A 72 -14.46 -28.94 -32.91
N GLN A 73 -14.49 -27.81 -33.60
CA GLN A 73 -14.93 -27.76 -34.99
C GLN A 73 -13.91 -28.42 -35.93
N GLU A 74 -12.61 -28.32 -35.62
CA GLU A 74 -11.55 -29.05 -36.31
C GLU A 74 -11.55 -30.55 -35.99
N GLU A 75 -11.87 -30.95 -34.75
CA GLU A 75 -11.98 -32.36 -34.34
C GLU A 75 -13.17 -33.10 -34.96
N GLN A 76 -14.26 -32.37 -35.27
CA GLN A 76 -15.38 -32.92 -36.07
C GLN A 76 -14.98 -33.24 -37.51
N GLU A 77 -13.87 -32.66 -38.02
CA GLU A 77 -13.32 -32.92 -39.36
C GLU A 77 -12.11 -33.88 -39.32
N HIS A 78 -11.36 -33.96 -38.22
CA HIS A 78 -10.24 -34.89 -38.04
C HIS A 78 -10.08 -35.36 -36.58
N HIS A 79 -10.21 -36.66 -36.36
CA HIS A 79 -10.18 -37.31 -35.05
C HIS A 79 -8.78 -37.23 -34.38
N CYS A 80 -8.49 -36.25 -33.50
CA CYS A 80 -7.50 -36.41 -32.41
C CYS A 80 -7.37 -35.22 -31.41
N GLN A 81 -7.63 -35.59 -30.14
CA GLN A 81 -7.16 -35.11 -28.83
C GLN A 81 -7.70 -33.80 -28.22
N ASP A 82 -8.71 -34.01 -27.35
CA ASP A 82 -9.25 -33.13 -26.32
C ASP A 82 -8.20 -32.27 -25.61
N LEU A 83 -8.37 -30.95 -25.70
CA LEU A 83 -7.90 -30.00 -24.70
C LEU A 83 -9.03 -29.78 -23.69
N SER A 84 -9.15 -30.70 -22.72
CA SER A 84 -10.09 -30.52 -21.63
C SER A 84 -9.46 -29.79 -20.44
N GLU A 85 -10.33 -29.07 -19.73
CA GLU A 85 -10.20 -28.53 -18.36
C GLU A 85 -9.78 -27.08 -18.19
N LEU A 86 -10.49 -26.10 -18.79
CA LEU A 86 -10.44 -24.72 -18.27
C LEU A 86 -11.80 -24.01 -18.13
N GLY A 87 -12.89 -24.78 -18.09
CA GLY A 87 -14.25 -24.27 -17.89
C GLY A 87 -14.62 -23.87 -16.45
N GLU A 88 -13.70 -23.87 -15.49
CA GLU A 88 -14.03 -23.57 -14.10
C GLU A 88 -13.41 -22.27 -13.62
N SER A 89 -14.24 -21.21 -13.60
CA SER A 89 -14.42 -20.10 -12.63
C SER A 89 -13.30 -19.68 -11.66
N ALA A 90 -12.05 -20.05 -11.88
CA ALA A 90 -10.92 -19.70 -11.05
C ALA A 90 -10.33 -18.39 -11.56
N GLU A 91 -10.07 -17.45 -10.65
CA GLU A 91 -9.35 -16.23 -10.99
C GLU A 91 -7.99 -16.59 -11.63
N ILE A 92 -7.85 -16.25 -12.90
CA ILE A 92 -6.60 -16.45 -13.64
C ILE A 92 -5.60 -15.39 -13.13
N SER A 93 -4.51 -15.86 -12.50
CA SER A 93 -3.36 -15.04 -12.14
C SER A 93 -2.46 -14.80 -13.35
N SER A 94 -1.65 -13.76 -13.31
CA SER A 94 -0.65 -13.49 -14.35
C SER A 94 0.30 -14.66 -14.58
N GLU A 95 0.74 -15.33 -13.50
CA GLU A 95 1.62 -16.50 -13.56
C GLU A 95 0.98 -17.68 -14.30
N LYS A 96 -0.29 -18.00 -14.00
CA LYS A 96 -1.04 -19.05 -14.70
C LYS A 96 -1.22 -18.69 -16.17
N LEU A 97 -1.56 -17.44 -16.45
CA LEU A 97 -1.72 -16.97 -17.82
C LEU A 97 -0.41 -17.03 -18.60
N GLU A 98 0.72 -16.75 -17.95
CA GLU A 98 2.04 -16.85 -18.55
C GLU A 98 2.40 -18.30 -18.87
N GLN A 99 2.18 -19.23 -17.95
CA GLN A 99 2.37 -20.67 -18.20
C GLN A 99 1.52 -21.16 -19.37
N MET A 100 0.24 -20.78 -19.42
CA MET A 100 -0.66 -21.11 -20.54
C MET A 100 -0.19 -20.49 -21.85
N THR A 101 0.33 -19.26 -21.80
CA THR A 101 0.85 -18.62 -23.02
C THR A 101 2.08 -19.35 -23.53
N GLN A 102 2.94 -19.86 -22.64
CA GLN A 102 4.12 -20.66 -23.01
C GLN A 102 3.74 -22.02 -23.59
N THR A 103 2.71 -22.69 -23.05
CA THR A 103 2.24 -23.96 -23.62
C THR A 103 1.65 -23.76 -25.02
N LEU A 104 0.84 -22.71 -25.22
CA LEU A 104 0.31 -22.36 -26.55
C LEU A 104 1.44 -21.98 -27.53
N GLU A 105 2.49 -21.30 -27.06
CA GLU A 105 3.69 -21.02 -27.88
C GLU A 105 4.41 -22.31 -28.30
N SER A 106 4.49 -23.30 -27.42
CA SER A 106 5.08 -24.61 -27.75
C SER A 106 4.26 -25.38 -28.79
N GLN A 107 2.93 -25.39 -28.65
CA GLN A 107 2.04 -26.00 -29.63
C GLN A 107 2.10 -25.31 -31.01
N LEU A 108 2.34 -23.99 -31.02
CA LEU A 108 2.51 -23.24 -32.26
C LEU A 108 3.83 -23.56 -32.99
N LEU A 109 4.87 -24.03 -32.29
CA LEU A 109 6.10 -24.53 -32.92
C LEU A 109 5.82 -25.80 -33.74
N ASP A 110 4.97 -26.68 -33.21
CA ASP A 110 4.60 -27.94 -33.86
C ASP A 110 3.58 -27.72 -35.00
N LYS A 111 2.69 -26.72 -34.88
CA LYS A 111 1.69 -26.35 -35.90
C LYS A 111 1.84 -24.89 -36.38
N PRO A 112 2.90 -24.54 -37.13
CA PRO A 112 3.21 -23.14 -37.45
C PRO A 112 2.25 -22.45 -38.42
N LYS A 113 1.37 -23.20 -39.10
CA LYS A 113 0.38 -22.66 -40.07
C LYS A 113 -0.93 -22.23 -39.43
N ASP A 114 -1.08 -22.44 -38.13
CA ASP A 114 -2.31 -22.18 -37.40
C ASP A 114 -2.49 -20.67 -37.13
N LYS A 115 -3.22 -20.01 -38.04
CA LYS A 115 -3.49 -18.57 -38.00
C LYS A 115 -4.30 -18.12 -36.77
N PRO A 116 -5.39 -18.81 -36.36
CA PRO A 116 -6.13 -18.41 -35.15
C PRO A 116 -5.28 -18.54 -33.89
N LEU A 117 -4.55 -19.65 -33.71
CA LEU A 117 -3.67 -19.85 -32.55
C LEU A 117 -2.59 -18.77 -32.45
N LYS A 118 -1.93 -18.44 -33.57
CA LYS A 118 -0.92 -17.37 -33.63
C LYS A 118 -1.49 -16.00 -33.22
N LYS A 119 -2.72 -15.68 -33.64
CA LYS A 119 -3.40 -14.43 -33.25
C LYS A 119 -3.74 -14.41 -31.76
N ALA A 120 -4.20 -15.54 -31.21
CA ALA A 120 -4.51 -15.66 -29.80
C ALA A 120 -3.26 -15.47 -28.92
N VAL A 121 -2.17 -16.19 -29.22
CA VAL A 121 -0.87 -16.04 -28.53
C VAL A 121 -0.35 -14.60 -28.62
N GLN A 122 -0.41 -13.98 -29.79
CA GLN A 122 0.02 -12.59 -29.95
C GLN A 122 -0.82 -11.64 -29.10
N ARG A 123 -2.13 -11.86 -29.00
CA ARG A 123 -3.03 -11.05 -28.16
C ARG A 123 -2.75 -11.24 -26.67
N LEU A 124 -2.48 -12.48 -26.25
CA LEU A 124 -2.08 -12.81 -24.88
C LEU A 124 -0.79 -12.07 -24.49
N ARG A 125 0.26 -12.17 -25.30
CA ARG A 125 1.57 -11.52 -25.05
C ARG A 125 1.52 -9.99 -25.10
N LYS A 126 0.85 -9.40 -26.10
CA LYS A 126 0.92 -7.95 -26.35
C LYS A 126 -0.07 -7.12 -25.53
N ASP A 127 -1.24 -7.67 -25.16
CA ASP A 127 -2.31 -6.91 -24.51
C ASP A 127 -2.72 -7.51 -23.16
N LEU A 128 -3.15 -8.78 -23.14
CA LEU A 128 -3.83 -9.35 -21.96
C LEU A 128 -2.87 -9.55 -20.77
N LEU A 129 -1.71 -10.15 -21.00
CA LEU A 129 -0.74 -10.46 -19.94
C LEU A 129 -0.13 -9.18 -19.31
N PRO A 130 0.38 -8.19 -20.08
CA PRO A 130 0.90 -6.94 -19.51
C PRO A 130 -0.15 -6.18 -18.70
N ARG A 131 -1.42 -6.21 -19.12
CA ARG A 131 -2.52 -5.54 -18.40
C ARG A 131 -2.90 -6.27 -17.12
N LEU A 132 -2.89 -7.60 -17.12
CA LEU A 132 -3.17 -8.38 -15.93
C LEU A 132 -2.10 -8.13 -14.85
N LEU A 133 -0.81 -8.21 -15.24
CA LEU A 133 0.32 -7.86 -14.36
C LEU A 133 0.17 -6.45 -13.78
N LYS A 134 -0.16 -5.48 -14.62
CA LYS A 134 -0.37 -4.09 -14.19
C LYS A 134 -1.50 -3.97 -13.15
N TYR A 135 -2.61 -4.67 -13.34
CA TYR A 135 -3.73 -4.60 -12.37
C TYR A 135 -3.40 -5.31 -11.06
N GLU A 136 -2.66 -6.41 -11.10
CA GLU A 136 -2.15 -7.08 -9.89
C GLU A 136 -1.18 -6.18 -9.11
N GLN A 137 -0.22 -5.56 -9.80
CA GLN A 137 0.69 -4.56 -9.19
C GLN A 137 -0.10 -3.40 -8.57
N TYR A 138 -1.13 -2.91 -9.25
CA TYR A 138 -1.98 -1.85 -8.70
C TYR A 138 -2.76 -2.31 -7.47
N GLN A 139 -3.25 -3.55 -7.42
CA GLN A 139 -3.90 -4.12 -6.24
C GLN A 139 -2.92 -4.26 -5.07
N MET A 140 -1.69 -4.73 -5.31
CA MET A 140 -0.64 -4.80 -4.30
C MET A 140 -0.31 -3.42 -3.74
N LEU A 141 -0.13 -2.43 -4.62
CA LEU A 141 0.13 -1.06 -4.20
C LEU A 141 -1.05 -0.51 -3.40
N LEU A 142 -2.29 -0.71 -3.83
CA LEU A 142 -3.48 -0.22 -3.11
C LEU A 142 -3.55 -0.79 -1.69
N GLY A 143 -3.34 -2.09 -1.48
CA GLY A 143 -3.60 -2.71 -0.19
C GLY A 143 -5.01 -2.33 0.31
N ASP A 144 -5.10 -1.71 1.49
CA ASP A 144 -6.36 -1.28 2.09
C ASP A 144 -6.88 0.10 1.58
N ARG A 145 -6.11 0.84 0.77
CA ARG A 145 -6.51 2.18 0.32
C ARG A 145 -7.36 2.14 -0.95
N ASN A 146 -8.15 3.20 -1.12
CA ASN A 146 -9.05 3.33 -2.27
C ASN A 146 -8.38 3.96 -3.51
N SER A 147 -7.25 4.65 -3.35
CA SER A 147 -6.58 5.34 -4.45
C SER A 147 -5.11 5.63 -4.15
N PHE A 148 -4.33 5.81 -5.21
CA PHE A 148 -2.95 6.28 -5.13
C PHE A 148 -2.55 7.09 -6.37
N SER A 149 -1.47 7.87 -6.28
CA SER A 149 -0.89 8.58 -7.43
C SER A 149 0.15 7.74 -8.16
N LYS A 150 0.13 7.78 -9.50
CA LYS A 150 1.14 7.05 -10.30
C LYS A 150 2.56 7.57 -10.11
N THR A 151 2.69 8.85 -9.76
CA THR A 151 3.99 9.54 -9.59
C THR A 151 4.49 9.49 -8.16
N ASP A 152 3.58 9.40 -7.20
CA ASP A 152 3.88 9.18 -5.78
C ASP A 152 2.94 8.07 -5.26
N PRO A 153 3.38 6.80 -5.31
CA PRO A 153 2.55 5.68 -4.92
C PRO A 153 2.09 5.74 -3.47
N ASP A 154 2.72 6.49 -2.57
CA ASP A 154 2.31 6.55 -1.15
C ASP A 154 1.20 7.60 -0.91
N GLY A 155 1.04 8.56 -1.82
CA GLY A 155 0.03 9.61 -1.74
C GLY A 155 -1.38 9.11 -2.08
N THR A 156 -2.34 9.37 -1.19
CA THR A 156 -3.76 9.03 -1.40
C THR A 156 -4.53 10.26 -1.90
N PHE A 157 -5.47 10.08 -2.83
CA PHE A 157 -6.32 11.18 -3.26
C PHE A 157 -7.34 11.54 -2.19
N MET A 158 -7.29 12.79 -1.72
CA MET A 158 -8.15 13.31 -0.67
C MET A 158 -8.60 14.74 -0.98
N ARG A 159 -9.66 15.17 -0.29
CA ARG A 159 -10.13 16.55 -0.39
C ARG A 159 -9.24 17.42 0.50
N MET A 160 -8.61 18.41 -0.10
CA MET A 160 -7.74 19.36 0.60
C MET A 160 -8.58 20.48 1.20
N LYS A 161 -8.06 21.12 2.26
CA LYS A 161 -8.67 22.36 2.82
C LYS A 161 -8.59 23.50 1.80
N GLU A 162 -7.44 23.65 1.15
CA GLU A 162 -7.24 24.64 0.09
C GLU A 162 -7.69 24.10 -1.27
N ASP A 163 -8.89 24.52 -1.67
CA ASP A 163 -9.45 24.28 -2.99
C ASP A 163 -9.46 25.59 -3.80
N HIS A 164 -8.28 26.01 -4.26
CA HIS A 164 -8.12 27.25 -5.03
C HIS A 164 -9.00 27.29 -6.29
N MET A 165 -9.20 26.14 -6.94
CA MET A 165 -10.03 26.02 -8.14
C MET A 165 -11.53 25.90 -7.83
N ARG A 166 -11.91 25.76 -6.55
CA ARG A 166 -13.29 25.59 -6.05
C ARG A 166 -14.10 24.51 -6.78
N ASN A 167 -13.41 23.53 -7.36
CA ASN A 167 -14.02 22.47 -8.16
C ASN A 167 -14.13 21.15 -7.39
N GLY A 168 -13.73 21.14 -6.11
CA GLY A 168 -13.77 19.96 -5.26
C GLY A 168 -12.82 18.84 -5.70
N GLN A 169 -11.84 19.13 -6.55
CA GLN A 169 -10.95 18.13 -7.10
C GLN A 169 -10.10 17.50 -5.99
N LEU A 170 -10.10 16.16 -5.95
CA LEU A 170 -9.23 15.42 -5.05
C LEU A 170 -7.78 15.56 -5.51
N LYS A 171 -6.89 15.78 -4.55
CA LYS A 171 -5.45 15.87 -4.80
C LYS A 171 -4.73 14.77 -4.06
N PRO A 172 -3.61 14.26 -4.59
CA PRO A 172 -2.77 13.34 -3.85
C PRO A 172 -2.20 14.06 -2.62
N GLY A 173 -2.28 13.42 -1.47
CA GLY A 173 -1.81 14.00 -0.22
C GLY A 173 -1.59 12.99 0.87
N TYR A 174 -1.11 13.50 1.99
CA TYR A 174 -0.85 12.78 3.21
C TYR A 174 -1.66 13.38 4.33
N ASN A 175 -2.29 12.52 5.12
CA ASN A 175 -2.90 12.94 6.37
C ASN A 175 -1.85 12.81 7.47
N VAL A 176 -1.43 13.94 8.02
CA VAL A 176 -0.42 14.05 9.06
C VAL A 176 -1.12 14.30 10.38
N GLN A 177 -0.94 13.39 11.34
CA GLN A 177 -1.34 13.62 12.72
C GLN A 177 -0.13 14.09 13.50
N ILE A 178 -0.29 15.19 14.24
CA ILE A 178 0.77 15.83 15.01
C ILE A 178 0.37 15.85 16.48
N GLY A 179 1.30 15.44 17.31
CA GLY A 179 1.23 15.47 18.76
C GLY A 179 1.90 16.67 19.36
N THR A 180 1.25 17.35 20.29
CA THR A 180 1.82 18.51 20.94
C THR A 180 1.55 18.54 22.44
N GLU A 181 2.49 19.16 23.16
CA GLU A 181 2.38 19.52 24.57
C GLU A 181 3.19 20.81 24.77
N ASN A 182 2.65 21.78 25.51
CA ASN A 182 3.35 23.03 25.84
C ASN A 182 4.03 23.71 24.63
N GLN A 183 3.35 23.72 23.47
CA GLN A 183 3.83 24.27 22.19
C GLN A 183 4.98 23.48 21.52
N PHE A 184 5.41 22.35 22.09
CA PHE A 184 6.39 21.45 21.47
C PHE A 184 5.70 20.35 20.67
N ILE A 185 6.28 19.99 19.52
CA ILE A 185 5.87 18.83 18.74
C ILE A 185 6.55 17.59 19.32
N LEU A 186 5.75 16.68 19.88
CA LEU A 186 6.20 15.47 20.53
C LEU A 186 6.22 14.26 19.60
N ALA A 187 5.34 14.24 18.60
CA ALA A 187 5.24 13.14 17.67
C ALA A 187 4.56 13.55 16.37
N TYR A 188 4.76 12.74 15.34
CA TYR A 188 4.02 12.83 14.10
C TYR A 188 3.77 11.44 13.52
N SER A 189 2.73 11.30 12.70
CA SER A 189 2.50 10.10 11.91
C SER A 189 1.80 10.44 10.60
N LEU A 190 2.17 9.71 9.55
CA LEU A 190 1.57 9.83 8.22
C LEU A 190 0.57 8.71 8.02
N HIS A 191 -0.62 9.05 7.53
CA HIS A 191 -1.71 8.12 7.25
C HIS A 191 -2.17 8.27 5.79
N PRO A 192 -2.38 7.16 5.07
CA PRO A 192 -2.92 7.18 3.71
C PRO A 192 -4.46 7.37 3.70
N ARG A 193 -5.04 7.90 4.78
CA ARG A 193 -6.50 7.99 5.01
C ARG A 193 -7.00 9.42 4.81
N PRO A 194 -8.03 9.66 3.97
CA PRO A 194 -8.57 11.00 3.76
C PRO A 194 -9.20 11.65 5.00
N THR A 195 -9.69 10.85 5.96
CA THR A 195 -10.38 11.34 7.17
C THR A 195 -9.64 10.95 8.43
N ASP A 196 -9.75 11.81 9.46
CA ASP A 196 -8.97 11.69 10.71
C ASP A 196 -9.52 10.66 11.69
N THR A 197 -10.80 10.26 11.52
CA THR A 197 -11.55 9.42 12.47
C THR A 197 -10.85 8.11 12.84
N ARG A 198 -10.07 7.53 11.92
CA ARG A 198 -9.37 6.27 12.15
C ARG A 198 -7.85 6.43 12.25
N CYS A 199 -7.34 7.65 12.39
CA CYS A 199 -5.90 7.94 12.42
C CYS A 199 -5.35 7.98 13.85
N LEU A 200 -6.20 8.24 14.85
CA LEU A 200 -5.77 8.38 16.24
C LEU A 200 -5.17 7.09 16.83
N GLN A 201 -5.87 5.96 16.71
CA GLN A 201 -5.37 4.67 17.22
C GLN A 201 -3.98 4.31 16.65
N PRO A 202 -3.77 4.25 15.31
CA PRO A 202 -2.45 3.92 14.76
C PRO A 202 -1.39 4.98 15.10
N HIS A 203 -1.77 6.25 15.26
CA HIS A 203 -0.87 7.30 15.73
C HIS A 203 -0.39 7.04 17.17
N MET A 204 -1.28 6.66 18.09
CA MET A 204 -0.94 6.34 19.47
C MET A 204 -0.10 5.06 19.59
N GLU A 205 -0.42 4.01 18.82
CA GLU A 205 0.36 2.76 18.80
C GLU A 205 1.80 2.98 18.30
N ARG A 206 2.00 3.85 17.31
CA ARG A 206 3.34 4.22 16.84
C ARG A 206 4.12 4.97 17.91
N GLN A 207 3.46 5.90 18.59
CA GLN A 207 4.07 6.67 19.66
C GLN A 207 4.39 5.81 20.88
N GLY A 208 3.48 4.93 21.30
CA GLY A 208 3.73 4.00 22.39
C GLY A 208 4.96 3.12 22.14
N ARG A 209 5.28 2.79 20.87
CA ARG A 209 6.53 2.10 20.51
C ARG A 209 7.76 3.00 20.62
N SER A 210 7.67 4.23 20.12
CA SER A 210 8.77 5.22 20.20
C SER A 210 9.07 5.58 21.66
N TRP A 211 8.01 5.87 22.41
CA TRP A 211 8.08 6.27 23.80
C TRP A 211 8.24 5.10 24.75
N GLY A 212 7.90 3.86 24.39
CA GLY A 212 8.16 2.69 25.25
C GLY A 212 9.65 2.55 25.59
N ASN A 213 10.52 2.90 24.63
CA ASN A 213 11.96 3.03 24.86
C ASN A 213 12.32 4.25 25.72
N PHE A 214 11.54 5.34 25.63
CA PHE A 214 11.72 6.59 26.37
C PHE A 214 11.21 6.52 27.81
N LEU A 215 9.94 6.19 28.05
CA LEU A 215 9.29 6.00 29.36
C LEU A 215 9.94 4.87 30.15
N GLY A 216 10.32 3.77 29.50
CA GLY A 216 11.08 2.69 30.16
C GLY A 216 12.44 3.19 30.68
N TRP A 217 13.08 4.11 29.96
CA TRP A 217 14.32 4.75 30.38
C TRP A 217 14.10 5.90 31.39
N TRP A 218 13.03 6.68 31.24
CA TRP A 218 12.64 7.80 32.10
C TRP A 218 12.16 7.35 33.49
N LEU A 219 11.34 6.30 33.58
CA LEU A 219 10.99 5.63 34.84
C LEU A 219 12.25 5.05 35.53
N ARG A 220 13.17 4.46 34.76
CA ARG A 220 14.47 3.99 35.28
C ARG A 220 15.34 5.14 35.78
N MET A 221 15.32 6.30 35.12
CA MET A 221 16.06 7.50 35.53
C MET A 221 15.45 8.18 36.77
N GLN A 222 14.12 8.33 36.85
CA GLN A 222 13.46 8.80 38.06
C GLN A 222 13.75 7.88 39.25
N ALA A 223 13.68 6.56 39.05
CA ALA A 223 14.04 5.58 40.07
C ALA A 223 15.53 5.64 40.48
N MET A 224 16.44 5.99 39.57
CA MET A 224 17.86 6.20 39.86
C MET A 224 18.14 7.54 40.56
N ALA A 225 17.43 8.61 40.20
CA ALA A 225 17.56 9.93 40.83
C ALA A 225 17.08 9.90 42.29
N VAL A 226 15.99 9.17 42.57
CA VAL A 226 15.49 8.94 43.94
C VAL A 226 16.47 8.12 44.79
N LYS A 227 17.25 7.20 44.19
CA LYS A 227 18.27 6.42 44.91
C LYS A 227 19.54 7.21 45.24
N ARG A 228 19.85 8.29 44.52
CA ARG A 228 21.02 9.13 44.79
C ARG A 228 20.79 10.20 45.88
N THR A 229 19.54 10.45 46.26
CA THR A 229 19.17 11.48 47.25
C THR A 229 18.86 10.93 48.65
N MET A 230 19.00 9.62 48.91
CA MET A 230 18.92 9.09 50.28
C MET A 230 20.22 9.40 51.05
N PRO A 231 20.18 10.22 52.12
CA PRO A 231 21.36 10.52 52.92
C PRO A 231 21.74 9.32 53.78
N ILE A 232 23.04 9.07 53.86
CA ILE A 232 23.69 8.21 54.84
C ILE A 232 23.37 8.77 56.23
N TRP A 233 22.36 8.23 56.90
CA TRP A 233 22.26 8.31 58.36
C TRP A 233 22.84 7.01 58.93
N LYS A 234 24.17 6.98 59.06
CA LYS A 234 24.80 6.07 60.03
C LYS A 234 24.78 6.78 61.38
N THR A 235 23.95 6.24 62.25
CA THR A 235 23.89 6.52 63.68
C THR A 235 25.25 6.26 64.32
N ASN A 236 25.84 7.28 64.94
CA ASN A 236 26.90 7.10 65.93
C ASN A 236 26.23 6.85 67.28
N THR A 237 26.35 5.63 67.80
CA THR A 237 26.32 5.31 69.23
C THR A 237 27.73 5.20 69.74
#